data_AF-A0AAW1HNI5-F1
#
_entry.id   AF-A0AAW1HNI5-F1
#
_cell.length_a   1.000
_cell.length_b   1.000
_cell.length_c   1.000
_cell.angle_alpha   90.00
_cell.angle_beta   90.00
_cell.angle_gamma   90.00
#
_symmetry.space_group_name_H-M   'P 1'
#
loop_
_entity.id
_entity.type
_entity.pdbx_description
1 polymer ?
#
loop_
_entity_poly.entity_id
_entity_poly.type
_entity_poly.pdbx_seq_one_letter_code
_entity_poly.pdbx_strand_id
1 'polypeptide(L)'
;MLFNFLRRRLAPPHTIHLRQLRSEATLEAIAKAAEEKTVVVALYNYPSFSGAFSALFAHLYHSTLQIPCLLLPFSSVVPFRVDDLCFEGLKKCYFLDFIGPEEFARELSRRTACEVICFDHRKTTLSKVPAFEDFAEEITFHVDVRKSSSRAVYEYFSSKVNSSTSREDNVVADSLLKSDDQLRIEMLLNYLEDGDLRQWRLPEIRAFNVGISEWRSKMNCITNPHMYDQLLRMSTEELIAKGLASMSIRKDAAQEFLGKAFRLQLGRGFYGECLGVRADSRPDLSDEIGKELSLKSAAAGLR
;
A
#
# COMPACT_ATOMS: atom_id res chain seq x y z
N MET A 1 -31.66 -10.96 -39.57
CA MET A 1 -30.63 -11.95 -39.19
C MET A 1 -29.87 -11.39 -37.99
N LEU A 2 -30.05 -12.00 -36.83
CA LEU A 2 -29.37 -11.63 -35.59
C LEU A 2 -27.87 -11.95 -35.70
N PHE A 3 -27.01 -10.96 -35.46
CA PHE A 3 -25.58 -11.19 -35.24
C PHE A 3 -25.32 -11.40 -33.75
N ASN A 4 -24.99 -12.65 -33.41
CA ASN A 4 -24.51 -13.08 -32.10
C ASN A 4 -23.18 -12.41 -31.77
N PHE A 5 -23.15 -11.60 -30.71
CA PHE A 5 -21.91 -11.19 -30.04
C PHE A 5 -21.31 -12.40 -29.31
N LEU A 6 -20.28 -13.00 -29.91
CA LEU A 6 -19.46 -14.02 -29.27
C LEU A 6 -18.65 -13.40 -28.13
N ARG A 7 -18.88 -13.97 -26.94
CA ARG A 7 -18.16 -13.75 -25.68
C ARG A 7 -16.66 -13.53 -25.88
N ARG A 8 -16.16 -12.38 -25.40
CA ARG A 8 -14.74 -12.16 -25.07
C ARG A 8 -14.30 -13.32 -24.16
N ARG A 9 -13.41 -14.18 -24.65
CA ARG A 9 -12.61 -15.03 -23.76
C ARG A 9 -11.63 -14.10 -23.06
N LEU A 10 -11.98 -13.75 -21.82
CA LEU A 10 -11.04 -13.19 -20.87
C LEU A 10 -9.82 -14.12 -20.81
N ALA A 11 -8.63 -13.52 -20.85
CA ALA A 11 -7.39 -14.20 -20.47
C ALA A 11 -7.61 -14.93 -19.13
N PRO A 12 -6.94 -16.07 -18.89
CA PRO A 12 -7.10 -16.78 -17.63
C PRO A 12 -6.81 -15.78 -16.49
N PRO A 13 -7.69 -15.69 -15.48
CA PRO A 13 -7.38 -14.85 -14.34
C PRO A 13 -6.08 -15.42 -13.77
N HIS A 14 -5.04 -14.59 -13.68
CA HIS A 14 -4.12 -14.76 -12.56
C HIS A 14 -5.03 -14.95 -11.36
N THR A 15 -4.93 -16.10 -10.71
CA THR A 15 -5.72 -16.45 -9.55
C THR A 15 -5.50 -15.32 -8.54
N ILE A 16 -6.40 -14.35 -8.55
CA ILE A 16 -6.66 -13.49 -7.42
C ILE A 16 -7.26 -14.51 -6.46
N HIS A 17 -6.40 -15.24 -5.76
CA HIS A 17 -6.77 -15.80 -4.47
C HIS A 17 -7.44 -14.64 -3.78
N LEU A 18 -8.76 -14.71 -3.63
CA LEU A 18 -9.49 -13.88 -2.70
C LEU A 18 -8.65 -13.96 -1.43
N ARG A 19 -7.95 -12.86 -1.13
CA ARG A 19 -7.01 -12.81 -0.02
C ARG A 19 -7.87 -12.84 1.21
N GLN A 20 -8.18 -14.04 1.69
CA GLN A 20 -8.94 -14.26 2.91
C GLN A 20 -8.04 -13.80 4.05
N LEU A 21 -8.08 -12.50 4.35
CA LEU A 21 -7.33 -11.92 5.46
C LEU A 21 -7.86 -12.39 6.82
N ARG A 22 -9.11 -12.86 6.85
CA ARG A 22 -9.67 -13.64 7.96
C ARG A 22 -9.32 -15.13 7.78
N SER A 23 -8.03 -15.43 7.75
CA SER A 23 -7.50 -16.79 7.69
C SER A 23 -7.48 -17.45 9.07
N GLU A 24 -7.36 -18.78 9.15
CA GLU A 24 -7.19 -19.49 10.42
C GLU A 24 -6.00 -18.94 11.23
N ALA A 25 -4.85 -18.71 10.58
CA ALA A 25 -3.67 -18.13 11.24
C ALA A 25 -3.95 -16.73 11.81
N THR A 26 -4.82 -15.95 11.16
CA THR A 26 -5.21 -14.62 11.65
C THR A 26 -6.15 -14.72 12.84
N LEU A 27 -7.11 -15.64 12.81
CA LEU A 27 -8.03 -15.89 13.92
C LEU A 27 -7.29 -16.47 15.13
N GLU A 28 -6.31 -17.33 14.91
CA GLU A 28 -5.42 -17.85 15.96
C GLU A 28 -4.58 -16.73 16.60
N ALA A 29 -4.02 -15.82 15.80
CA ALA A 29 -3.29 -14.66 16.31
C ALA A 29 -4.18 -13.74 17.17
N ILE A 30 -5.44 -13.55 16.77
CA ILE A 30 -6.45 -12.82 17.54
C ILE A 30 -6.78 -13.53 18.85
N ALA A 31 -7.04 -14.85 18.80
CA ALA A 31 -7.37 -15.64 19.98
C ALA A 31 -6.22 -15.60 21.00
N LYS A 32 -4.98 -15.76 20.54
CA LYS A 32 -3.79 -15.61 21.37
C LYS A 32 -3.70 -14.22 21.99
N ALA A 33 -3.93 -13.17 21.22
CA ALA A 33 -3.90 -11.80 21.73
C ALA A 33 -4.98 -11.55 22.81
N ALA A 34 -6.15 -12.18 22.67
CA ALA A 34 -7.22 -12.15 23.65
C ALA A 34 -6.83 -12.88 24.95
N GLU A 35 -6.24 -14.07 24.85
CA GLU A 35 -5.72 -14.84 25.99
C GLU A 35 -4.63 -14.07 26.75
N GLU A 36 -3.72 -13.42 26.01
CA GLU A 36 -2.63 -12.60 26.55
C GLU A 36 -3.08 -11.20 27.01
N LYS A 37 -4.38 -10.87 26.86
CA LYS A 37 -4.97 -9.55 27.18
C LYS A 37 -4.19 -8.39 26.54
N THR A 38 -3.87 -8.53 25.26
CA THR A 38 -3.12 -7.54 24.47
C THR A 38 -3.84 -6.19 24.51
N VAL A 39 -3.11 -5.13 24.91
CA VAL A 39 -3.72 -3.81 25.14
C VAL A 39 -3.84 -2.96 23.87
N VAL A 40 -3.10 -3.30 22.81
CA VAL A 40 -3.06 -2.55 21.56
C VAL A 40 -3.30 -3.46 20.35
N VAL A 41 -4.19 -3.03 19.46
CA VAL A 41 -4.36 -3.63 18.13
C VAL A 41 -4.08 -2.56 17.07
N ALA A 42 -3.40 -2.93 15.99
CA ALA A 42 -3.18 -2.05 14.85
C ALA A 42 -3.58 -2.76 13.56
N LEU A 43 -4.64 -2.26 12.92
CA LEU A 43 -5.09 -2.70 11.62
C LEU A 43 -4.43 -1.83 10.56
N TYR A 44 -3.92 -2.41 9.48
CA TYR A 44 -3.33 -1.63 8.39
C TYR A 44 -3.86 -2.02 7.03
N ASN A 45 -4.08 -1.03 6.16
CA ASN A 45 -4.58 -1.25 4.82
C ASN A 45 -3.59 -2.11 3.99
N TYR A 46 -4.02 -3.31 3.60
CA TYR A 46 -3.22 -4.24 2.81
C TYR A 46 -3.84 -4.42 1.41
N PRO A 47 -3.03 -4.46 0.33
CA PRO A 47 -1.56 -4.44 0.27
C PRO A 47 -0.95 -3.06 0.02
N SER A 48 -1.34 -2.05 0.80
CA SER A 48 -0.79 -0.70 0.67
C SER A 48 0.63 -0.62 1.23
N PHE A 49 1.52 0.08 0.53
CA PHE A 49 2.83 0.44 1.08
C PHE A 49 2.68 1.46 2.21
N SER A 50 1.78 2.43 2.06
CA SER A 50 1.44 3.38 3.14
C SER A 50 1.00 2.64 4.40
N GLY A 51 0.12 1.65 4.25
CA GLY A 51 -0.34 0.80 5.35
C GLY A 51 0.79 -0.02 5.98
N ALA A 52 1.62 -0.68 5.17
CA ALA A 52 2.72 -1.51 5.67
C ALA A 52 3.79 -0.70 6.43
N PHE A 53 4.16 0.49 5.93
CA PHE A 53 5.09 1.39 6.64
C PHE A 53 4.45 1.99 7.89
N SER A 54 3.17 2.33 7.86
CA SER A 54 2.45 2.75 9.07
C SER A 54 2.47 1.65 10.14
N ALA A 55 2.27 0.39 9.74
CA ALA A 55 2.37 -0.77 10.63
C ALA A 55 3.78 -0.97 11.18
N LEU A 56 4.82 -0.72 10.38
CA LEU A 56 6.21 -0.72 10.85
C LEU A 56 6.43 0.33 11.95
N PHE A 57 5.95 1.56 11.79
CA PHE A 57 6.14 2.60 12.80
C PHE A 57 5.39 2.31 14.10
N ALA A 58 4.17 1.75 14.00
CA ALA A 58 3.45 1.25 15.17
C ALA A 58 4.23 0.11 15.86
N HIS A 59 4.74 -0.86 15.09
CA HIS A 59 5.58 -1.95 15.60
C HIS A 59 6.79 -1.44 16.37
N LEU A 60 7.56 -0.51 15.77
CA LEU A 60 8.74 0.08 16.38
C LEU A 60 8.40 0.81 17.69
N TYR A 61 7.37 1.66 17.66
CA TYR A 61 6.96 2.44 18.84
C TYR A 61 6.57 1.55 20.02
N HIS A 62 5.69 0.56 19.77
CA HIS A 62 5.22 -0.33 20.83
C HIS A 62 6.31 -1.29 21.31
N SER A 63 7.20 -1.74 20.42
CA SER A 63 8.35 -2.57 20.80
C SER A 63 9.32 -1.82 21.70
N THR A 64 9.60 -0.54 21.40
CA THR A 64 10.45 0.32 22.24
C THR A 64 9.88 0.50 23.64
N LEU A 65 8.56 0.57 23.78
CA LEU A 65 7.88 0.67 25.07
C LEU A 65 7.63 -0.68 25.76
N GLN A 66 8.00 -1.80 25.13
CA GLN A 66 7.69 -3.16 25.58
C GLN A 66 6.18 -3.38 25.81
N ILE A 67 5.35 -2.70 25.02
CA ILE A 67 3.88 -2.83 25.07
C ILE A 67 3.44 -3.87 24.03
N PRO A 68 2.76 -4.96 24.45
CA PRO A 68 2.20 -5.93 23.51
C PRO A 68 1.25 -5.25 22.51
N CYS A 69 1.47 -5.49 21.22
CA CYS A 69 0.69 -4.92 20.12
C CYS A 69 0.45 -5.98 19.05
N LEU A 70 -0.82 -6.26 18.75
CA LEU A 70 -1.21 -7.14 17.65
C LEU A 70 -1.39 -6.33 16.37
N LEU A 71 -0.57 -6.61 15.37
CA LEU A 71 -0.65 -5.99 14.04
C LEU A 71 -1.32 -6.92 13.05
N LEU A 72 -2.37 -6.45 12.37
CA LEU A 72 -3.17 -7.24 11.43
C LEU A 72 -3.32 -6.55 10.07
N PRO A 73 -3.11 -7.26 8.94
CA PRO A 73 -3.47 -6.75 7.63
C PRO A 73 -4.99 -6.65 7.51
N PHE A 74 -5.47 -5.55 6.96
CA PHE A 74 -6.89 -5.27 6.75
C PHE A 74 -7.19 -5.09 5.25
N SER A 75 -8.37 -5.55 4.81
CA SER A 75 -8.89 -5.30 3.47
C SER A 75 -10.37 -4.96 3.56
N SER A 76 -10.78 -3.93 2.81
CA SER A 76 -12.19 -3.57 2.65
C SER A 76 -13.02 -4.58 1.86
N VAL A 77 -12.38 -5.56 1.19
CA VAL A 77 -13.09 -6.57 0.40
C VAL A 77 -13.70 -7.65 1.29
N VAL A 78 -12.98 -8.05 2.34
CA VAL A 78 -13.45 -8.99 3.38
C VAL A 78 -12.92 -8.49 4.73
N PRO A 79 -13.61 -7.50 5.34
CA PRO A 79 -13.16 -6.90 6.58
C PRO A 79 -13.31 -7.87 7.77
N PHE A 80 -12.55 -7.64 8.83
CA PHE A 80 -12.81 -8.27 10.13
C PHE A 80 -14.20 -7.88 10.63
N ARG A 81 -14.80 -8.75 11.44
CA ARG A 81 -15.99 -8.40 12.21
C ARG A 81 -15.55 -7.71 13.49
N VAL A 82 -16.41 -6.86 14.04
CA VAL A 82 -16.15 -6.26 15.36
C VAL A 82 -15.99 -7.35 16.42
N ASP A 83 -16.80 -8.41 16.34
CA ASP A 83 -16.68 -9.58 17.22
C ASP A 83 -15.31 -10.26 17.17
N ASP A 84 -14.60 -10.19 16.04
CA ASP A 84 -13.26 -10.77 15.93
C ASP A 84 -12.26 -9.96 16.80
N LEU A 85 -12.54 -8.69 17.12
CA LEU A 85 -11.61 -7.80 17.84
C LEU A 85 -12.11 -7.41 19.24
N CYS A 86 -13.31 -7.86 19.63
CA CYS A 86 -13.90 -7.58 20.94
C CYS A 86 -13.43 -8.58 21.99
N PHE A 87 -12.25 -8.34 22.56
CA PHE A 87 -11.74 -9.08 23.70
C PHE A 87 -11.40 -8.17 24.88
N GLU A 88 -11.40 -8.75 26.09
CA GLU A 88 -11.16 -8.03 27.33
C GLU A 88 -9.72 -7.46 27.38
N GLY A 89 -9.58 -6.21 27.82
CA GLY A 89 -8.28 -5.57 28.02
C GLY A 89 -7.78 -4.72 26.85
N LEU A 90 -8.46 -4.74 25.70
CA LEU A 90 -8.14 -3.85 24.58
C LEU A 90 -8.32 -2.37 24.99
N LYS A 91 -7.24 -1.59 24.97
CA LYS A 91 -7.25 -0.16 25.33
C LYS A 91 -7.13 0.77 24.14
N LYS A 92 -6.45 0.33 23.08
CA LYS A 92 -6.15 1.16 21.91
C LYS A 92 -6.25 0.39 20.61
N CYS A 93 -6.89 0.96 19.61
CA CYS A 93 -6.91 0.44 18.26
C CYS A 93 -6.44 1.50 17.25
N TYR A 94 -5.47 1.15 16.40
CA TYR A 94 -5.01 2.00 15.32
C TYR A 94 -5.55 1.52 13.97
N PHE A 95 -6.15 2.41 13.19
CA PHE A 95 -6.48 2.15 11.78
C PHE A 95 -5.48 2.90 10.90
N LEU A 96 -4.63 2.17 10.20
CA LEU A 96 -3.47 2.69 9.51
C LEU A 96 -3.68 2.66 7.98
N ASP A 97 -3.74 3.84 7.36
CA ASP A 97 -4.04 4.05 5.92
C ASP A 97 -5.50 3.73 5.52
N PHE A 98 -6.44 3.85 6.47
CA PHE A 98 -7.90 3.77 6.27
C PHE A 98 -8.68 4.21 7.51
N ILE A 99 -10.00 4.45 7.35
CA ILE A 99 -10.93 4.74 8.47
C ILE A 99 -11.95 3.62 8.74
N GLY A 100 -11.88 2.52 8.01
CA GLY A 100 -12.82 1.40 8.11
C GLY A 100 -14.16 1.63 7.39
N PRO A 101 -15.01 0.59 7.32
CA PRO A 101 -16.42 0.74 6.96
C PRO A 101 -17.17 1.65 7.94
N GLU A 102 -18.32 2.16 7.51
CA GLU A 102 -19.23 2.93 8.37
C GLU A 102 -19.59 2.14 9.64
N GLU A 103 -19.70 2.83 10.78
CA GLU A 103 -19.90 2.26 12.13
C GLU A 103 -18.80 1.33 12.68
N PHE A 104 -17.86 0.82 11.88
CA PHE A 104 -16.90 -0.19 12.37
C PHE A 104 -16.03 0.32 13.53
N ALA A 105 -15.45 1.52 13.39
CA ALA A 105 -14.67 2.16 14.46
C ALA A 105 -15.53 2.44 15.70
N ARG A 106 -16.76 2.92 15.49
CA ARG A 106 -17.68 3.31 16.57
C ARG A 106 -18.14 2.11 17.37
N GLU A 107 -18.54 1.04 16.69
CA GLU A 107 -19.00 -0.18 17.33
C GLU A 107 -17.86 -0.90 18.06
N LEU A 108 -16.64 -0.89 17.51
CA LEU A 108 -15.46 -1.40 18.20
C LEU A 108 -15.21 -0.61 19.49
N SER A 109 -15.10 0.71 19.40
CA SER A 109 -14.86 1.58 20.56
C SER A 109 -15.95 1.42 21.62
N ARG A 110 -17.23 1.40 21.23
CA ARG A 110 -18.36 1.23 22.16
C ARG A 110 -18.33 -0.11 22.89
N ARG A 111 -17.96 -1.19 22.22
CA ARG A 111 -17.99 -2.55 22.79
C ARG A 111 -16.78 -2.89 23.66
N THR A 112 -15.64 -2.26 23.40
CA THR A 112 -14.39 -2.54 24.13
C THR A 112 -13.96 -1.39 25.04
N ALA A 113 -14.61 -0.22 24.95
CA ALA A 113 -14.18 1.04 25.53
C ALA A 113 -12.74 1.46 25.13
N CYS A 114 -12.26 0.99 23.97
CA CYS A 114 -10.93 1.35 23.49
C CYS A 114 -10.90 2.69 22.75
N GLU A 115 -9.80 3.41 22.90
CA GLU A 115 -9.48 4.57 22.06
C GLU A 115 -9.18 4.10 20.63
N VAL A 116 -9.85 4.65 19.62
CA VAL A 116 -9.62 4.33 18.21
C VAL A 116 -8.97 5.52 17.50
N ILE A 117 -7.80 5.32 16.90
CA ILE A 117 -7.04 6.36 16.21
C ILE A 117 -6.89 5.99 14.74
N CYS A 118 -7.47 6.78 13.85
CA CYS A 118 -7.51 6.50 12.42
C CYS A 118 -6.59 7.45 11.62
N PHE A 119 -5.87 6.90 10.66
CA PHE A 119 -5.01 7.65 9.73
C PHE A 119 -5.42 7.35 8.29
N ASP A 120 -5.64 8.39 7.50
CA ASP A 120 -5.89 8.28 6.05
C ASP A 120 -5.42 9.57 5.37
N HIS A 121 -5.29 9.56 4.05
CA HIS A 121 -4.90 10.73 3.25
C HIS A 121 -5.82 10.92 2.03
N ARG A 122 -6.78 10.02 1.82
CA ARG A 122 -7.64 10.05 0.63
C ARG A 122 -8.72 11.12 0.77
N LYS A 123 -8.91 11.90 -0.30
CA LYS A 123 -10.02 12.88 -0.40
C LYS A 123 -11.40 12.23 -0.20
N THR A 124 -11.57 11.00 -0.67
CA THR A 124 -12.81 10.22 -0.50
C THR A 124 -13.09 9.84 0.94
N THR A 125 -12.06 9.82 1.78
CA THR A 125 -12.18 9.55 3.21
C THR A 125 -12.56 10.80 3.97
N LEU A 126 -12.04 11.96 3.58
CA LEU A 126 -12.37 13.24 4.21
C LEU A 126 -13.87 13.53 4.23
N SER A 127 -14.60 13.15 3.16
CA SER A 127 -16.07 13.31 3.10
C SER A 127 -16.84 12.33 3.98
N LYS A 128 -16.18 11.30 4.51
CA LYS A 128 -16.77 10.27 5.38
C LYS A 128 -16.47 10.50 6.85
N VAL A 129 -15.56 11.42 7.18
CA VAL A 129 -15.33 11.82 8.57
C VAL A 129 -16.55 12.64 8.99
N PRO A 130 -17.33 12.20 10.00
CA PRO A 130 -18.41 13.02 10.55
C PRO A 130 -17.93 14.44 10.86
N ALA A 131 -18.83 15.42 10.79
CA ALA A 131 -18.52 16.73 11.35
C ALA A 131 -18.13 16.56 12.82
N PHE A 132 -17.16 17.34 13.30
CA PHE A 132 -16.56 17.25 14.63
C PHE A 132 -17.56 17.22 15.81
N GLU A 133 -18.82 17.57 15.57
CA GLU A 133 -19.91 17.67 16.55
C GLU A 133 -20.55 16.31 16.94
N ASP A 134 -20.28 15.22 16.18
CA ASP A 134 -20.92 13.90 16.38
C ASP A 134 -20.01 12.82 17.01
N PHE A 135 -18.82 13.18 17.50
CA PHE A 135 -17.89 12.18 18.05
C PHE A 135 -18.05 11.98 19.56
N ALA A 136 -18.10 10.70 19.95
CA ALA A 136 -17.70 10.27 21.27
C ALA A 136 -16.18 10.52 21.41
N GLU A 137 -15.72 10.98 22.57
CA GLU A 137 -14.33 11.43 22.83
C GLU A 137 -13.26 10.36 22.52
N GLU A 138 -13.66 9.10 22.30
CA GLU A 138 -12.82 7.93 22.15
C GLU A 138 -12.32 7.66 20.71
N ILE A 139 -12.76 8.42 19.69
CA ILE A 139 -12.32 8.22 18.30
C ILE A 139 -11.64 9.47 17.74
N THR A 140 -10.38 9.32 17.31
CA THR A 140 -9.58 10.41 16.71
C THR A 140 -9.29 10.13 15.24
N PHE A 141 -9.51 11.14 14.39
CA PHE A 141 -9.22 11.07 12.95
C PHE A 141 -8.05 11.98 12.56
N HIS A 142 -7.01 11.39 12.01
CA HIS A 142 -5.88 12.07 11.38
C HIS A 142 -5.97 11.91 9.86
N VAL A 143 -6.81 12.73 9.22
CA VAL A 143 -6.96 12.73 7.76
C VAL A 143 -6.30 13.97 7.17
N ASP A 144 -5.19 13.79 6.44
CA ASP A 144 -4.49 14.88 5.76
C ASP A 144 -4.26 14.54 4.29
N VAL A 145 -4.89 15.31 3.39
CA VAL A 145 -4.81 15.09 1.94
C VAL A 145 -3.51 15.60 1.30
N ARG A 146 -2.61 16.21 2.09
CA ARG A 146 -1.35 16.80 1.62
C ARG A 146 -0.13 15.93 1.94
N LYS A 147 -0.28 14.92 2.79
CA LYS A 147 0.79 13.99 3.18
C LYS A 147 0.26 12.56 3.11
N SER A 148 1.12 11.60 2.87
CA SER A 148 0.79 10.18 2.91
C SER A 148 0.47 9.72 4.33
N SER A 149 -0.29 8.63 4.46
CA SER A 149 -0.58 8.05 5.78
C SER A 149 0.66 7.52 6.48
N SER A 150 1.60 6.91 5.75
CA SER A 150 2.89 6.48 6.32
C SER A 150 3.70 7.64 6.89
N ARG A 151 3.73 8.80 6.21
CA ARG A 151 4.36 10.02 6.74
C ARG A 151 3.67 10.51 8.01
N ALA A 152 2.35 10.63 7.98
CA ALA A 152 1.57 11.11 9.13
C ALA A 152 1.77 10.22 10.37
N VAL A 153 1.80 8.90 10.17
CA VAL A 153 2.01 7.91 11.24
C VAL A 153 3.45 7.96 11.75
N TYR A 154 4.44 8.12 10.87
CA TYR A 154 5.84 8.31 11.26
C TYR A 154 6.02 9.54 12.17
N GLU A 155 5.47 10.69 11.76
CA GLU A 155 5.50 11.93 12.54
C GLU A 155 4.77 11.77 13.88
N TYR A 156 3.60 11.12 13.87
CA TYR A 156 2.80 10.86 15.06
C TYR A 156 3.60 10.07 16.11
N PHE A 157 4.13 8.91 15.75
CA PHE A 157 4.88 8.09 16.71
C PHE A 157 6.21 8.71 17.10
N SER A 158 6.89 9.41 16.19
CA SER A 158 8.12 10.15 16.52
C SER A 158 7.85 11.24 17.56
N SER A 159 6.75 11.99 17.42
CA SER A 159 6.34 13.00 18.41
C SER A 159 5.99 12.38 19.77
N LYS A 160 5.37 11.18 19.76
CA LYS A 160 5.02 10.46 20.99
C LYS A 160 6.25 9.98 21.76
N VAL A 161 7.29 9.48 21.07
CA VAL A 161 8.58 9.14 21.68
C VAL A 161 9.15 10.37 22.39
N ASN A 162 9.31 11.48 21.66
CA ASN A 162 9.88 12.72 22.20
C ASN A 162 9.09 13.29 23.39
N SER A 163 7.76 13.17 23.38
CA SER A 163 6.91 13.63 24.49
C SER A 163 7.03 12.74 25.74
N SER A 164 7.36 11.46 25.56
CA SER A 164 7.49 10.49 26.66
C SER A 164 8.86 10.59 27.35
N THR A 165 9.91 10.94 26.60
CA THR A 165 11.29 11.13 27.09
C THR A 165 11.43 12.28 28.10
N SER A 166 10.44 13.18 28.20
CA SER A 166 10.47 14.33 29.11
C SER A 166 9.89 14.08 30.50
N ARG A 167 9.37 12.87 30.78
CA ARG A 167 8.54 12.62 31.97
C ARG A 167 9.08 11.65 33.03
N GLU A 168 10.05 10.77 32.75
CA GLU A 168 10.57 9.84 33.78
C GLU A 168 11.96 9.29 33.42
N ASP A 169 12.82 9.15 34.43
CA ASP A 169 14.22 8.72 34.34
C ASP A 169 14.40 7.28 33.82
N ASN A 170 15.43 7.10 32.98
CA ASN A 170 16.23 5.87 32.74
C ASN A 170 15.87 4.84 31.65
N VAL A 171 15.18 5.19 30.57
CA VAL A 171 15.49 4.61 29.23
C VAL A 171 15.21 5.65 28.15
N VAL A 172 16.26 6.27 27.63
CA VAL A 172 16.16 7.27 26.56
C VAL A 172 15.96 6.55 25.23
N ALA A 173 14.72 6.42 24.79
CA ALA A 173 14.45 6.25 23.36
C ALA A 173 14.63 7.63 22.70
N ASP A 174 15.85 7.90 22.22
CA ASP A 174 16.18 9.19 21.58
C ASP A 174 15.43 9.41 20.25
N SER A 175 14.97 8.34 19.61
CA SER A 175 14.27 8.40 18.32
C SER A 175 13.50 7.09 18.02
N LEU A 176 12.46 7.19 17.18
CA LEU A 176 11.69 6.02 16.72
C LEU A 176 12.53 5.08 15.84
N LEU A 177 13.44 5.66 15.06
CA LEU A 177 14.37 4.96 14.17
C LEU A 177 15.81 5.17 14.67
N LYS A 178 16.67 4.19 14.47
CA LYS A 178 18.11 4.36 14.68
C LYS A 178 18.67 5.39 13.70
N SER A 179 19.74 6.09 14.08
CA SER A 179 20.39 7.11 13.25
C SER A 179 20.69 6.63 11.83
N ASP A 180 21.19 5.40 11.71
CA ASP A 180 21.61 4.81 10.43
C ASP A 180 20.40 4.48 9.52
N ASP A 181 19.24 4.22 10.11
CA ASP A 181 18.02 3.89 9.38
C ASP A 181 17.23 5.14 9.01
N GLN A 182 17.33 6.21 9.80
CA GLN A 182 16.49 7.40 9.67
C GLN A 182 16.56 8.03 8.27
N LEU A 183 17.75 8.38 7.79
CA LEU A 183 17.92 9.02 6.47
C LEU A 183 17.37 8.16 5.33
N ARG A 184 17.61 6.84 5.40
CA ARG A 184 17.19 5.88 4.38
C ARG A 184 15.67 5.73 4.36
N ILE A 185 15.05 5.61 5.53
CA ILE A 185 13.59 5.50 5.65
C ILE A 185 12.92 6.83 5.26
N GLU A 186 13.48 7.98 5.62
CA GLU A 186 12.95 9.28 5.18
C GLU A 186 13.00 9.44 3.66
N MET A 187 14.08 9.02 3.01
CA MET A 187 14.16 8.99 1.55
C MET A 187 13.09 8.07 0.95
N LEU A 188 12.90 6.89 1.53
CA LEU A 188 11.90 5.93 1.07
C LEU A 188 10.48 6.49 1.23
N LEU A 189 10.19 7.17 2.34
CA LEU A 189 8.91 7.86 2.57
C LEU A 189 8.67 8.97 1.54
N ASN A 190 9.69 9.71 1.10
CA ASN A 190 9.55 10.71 0.03
C ASN A 190 9.04 10.06 -1.26
N TYR A 191 9.62 8.94 -1.67
CA TYR A 191 9.22 8.22 -2.90
C TYR A 191 7.83 7.58 -2.79
N LEU A 192 7.51 7.00 -1.63
CA LEU A 192 6.18 6.46 -1.37
C LEU A 192 5.12 7.56 -1.42
N GLU A 193 5.37 8.69 -0.78
CA GLU A 193 4.46 9.83 -0.73
C GLU A 193 4.24 10.48 -2.10
N ASP A 194 5.29 10.63 -2.91
CA ASP A 194 5.20 11.15 -4.27
C ASP A 194 4.27 10.29 -5.15
N GLY A 195 4.33 8.96 -4.97
CA GLY A 195 3.45 7.99 -5.64
C GLY A 195 2.02 8.00 -5.09
N ASP A 196 1.84 7.92 -3.77
CA ASP A 196 0.53 7.90 -3.10
C ASP A 196 -0.28 9.17 -3.41
N LEU A 197 0.37 10.33 -3.39
CA LEU A 197 -0.23 11.62 -3.69
C LEU A 197 -0.28 11.94 -5.21
N ARG A 198 0.23 11.03 -6.05
CA ARG A 198 0.26 11.15 -7.51
C ARG A 198 0.93 12.44 -8.00
N GLN A 199 2.01 12.82 -7.34
CA GLN A 199 2.79 14.02 -7.67
C GLN A 199 3.76 13.76 -8.83
N TRP A 200 4.40 12.58 -8.85
CA TRP A 200 5.34 12.14 -9.89
C TRP A 200 6.52 13.08 -10.10
N ARG A 201 7.04 13.67 -9.02
CA ARG A 201 8.08 14.72 -9.07
C ARG A 201 9.49 14.17 -8.91
N LEU A 202 9.63 13.07 -8.18
CA LEU A 202 10.95 12.54 -7.84
C LEU A 202 11.63 11.87 -9.06
N PRO A 203 12.97 11.96 -9.16
CA PRO A 203 13.71 11.33 -10.25
C PRO A 203 13.49 9.83 -10.23
N GLU A 204 13.39 9.21 -11.41
CA GLU A 204 13.19 7.76 -11.53
C GLU A 204 12.00 7.18 -10.75
N ILE A 205 11.00 8.00 -10.41
CA ILE A 205 9.81 7.56 -9.66
C ILE A 205 9.08 6.39 -10.34
N ARG A 206 9.11 6.30 -11.68
CA ARG A 206 8.54 5.16 -12.41
C ARG A 206 9.32 3.88 -12.14
N ALA A 207 10.66 3.94 -12.19
CA ALA A 207 11.51 2.80 -11.88
C ALA A 207 11.33 2.37 -10.42
N PHE A 208 11.32 3.33 -9.48
CA PHE A 208 11.00 3.05 -8.08
C PHE A 208 9.68 2.29 -7.92
N ASN A 209 8.60 2.78 -8.54
CA ASN A 209 7.27 2.15 -8.46
C ASN A 209 7.24 0.74 -9.07
N VAL A 210 7.98 0.50 -10.15
CA VAL A 210 8.15 -0.84 -10.72
C VAL A 210 8.92 -1.73 -9.74
N GLY A 211 10.07 -1.28 -9.25
CA GLY A 211 10.94 -2.06 -8.36
C GLY A 211 10.27 -2.43 -7.04
N ILE A 212 9.48 -1.52 -6.46
CA ILE A 212 8.75 -1.78 -5.23
C ILE A 212 7.51 -2.65 -5.45
N SER A 213 6.90 -2.65 -6.64
CA SER A 213 5.60 -3.31 -6.90
C SER A 213 5.54 -4.79 -6.51
N GLU A 214 6.64 -5.53 -6.68
CA GLU A 214 6.74 -6.95 -6.35
C GLU A 214 6.55 -7.21 -4.85
N TRP A 215 6.88 -6.23 -4.01
CA TRP A 215 6.78 -6.34 -2.56
C TRP A 215 5.34 -6.33 -2.05
N ARG A 216 4.34 -5.93 -2.85
CA ARG A 216 2.93 -5.91 -2.43
C ARG A 216 2.44 -7.26 -1.90
N SER A 217 2.94 -8.36 -2.47
CA SER A 217 2.60 -9.73 -2.02
C SER A 217 3.19 -10.08 -0.65
N LYS A 218 4.28 -9.42 -0.25
CA LYS A 218 5.04 -9.67 0.98
C LYS A 218 4.60 -8.83 2.18
N MET A 219 3.63 -7.92 1.99
CA MET A 219 3.16 -6.99 3.03
C MET A 219 2.10 -7.55 3.99
N ASN A 220 2.00 -8.87 4.11
CA ASN A 220 1.12 -9.50 5.09
C ASN A 220 1.97 -10.03 6.26
N CYS A 221 1.91 -9.36 7.41
CA CYS A 221 2.71 -9.70 8.60
C CYS A 221 2.37 -11.08 9.19
N ILE A 222 1.16 -11.60 8.96
CA ILE A 222 0.75 -12.93 9.43
C ILE A 222 1.47 -14.01 8.64
N THR A 223 1.55 -13.86 7.32
CA THR A 223 2.21 -14.84 6.44
C THR A 223 3.70 -14.57 6.22
N ASN A 224 4.17 -13.37 6.58
CA ASN A 224 5.57 -12.96 6.46
C ASN A 224 6.05 -12.38 7.80
N PRO A 225 6.56 -13.23 8.72
CA PRO A 225 7.01 -12.78 10.04
C PRO A 225 8.22 -11.84 9.97
N HIS A 226 8.96 -11.82 8.86
CA HIS A 226 10.13 -10.95 8.66
C HIS A 226 9.77 -9.63 7.95
N MET A 227 8.49 -9.32 7.78
CA MET A 227 8.05 -8.14 7.02
C MET A 227 8.69 -6.84 7.55
N TYR A 228 8.72 -6.63 8.87
CA TYR A 228 9.24 -5.39 9.45
C TYR A 228 10.75 -5.24 9.24
N ASP A 229 11.53 -6.29 9.45
CA ASP A 229 12.97 -6.29 9.15
C ASP A 229 13.25 -6.04 7.67
N GLN A 230 12.42 -6.59 6.79
CA GLN A 230 12.54 -6.39 5.34
C GLN A 230 12.22 -4.95 4.95
N LEU A 231 11.13 -4.38 5.45
CA LEU A 231 10.77 -2.97 5.26
C LEU A 231 11.88 -2.06 5.77
N LEU A 232 12.42 -2.37 6.96
CA LEU A 232 13.52 -1.64 7.56
C LEU A 232 14.80 -1.74 6.75
N ARG A 233 15.04 -2.76 5.92
CA ARG A 233 16.26 -2.87 5.10
C ARG A 233 16.10 -2.31 3.69
N MET A 234 14.91 -1.88 3.29
CA MET A 234 14.68 -1.37 1.94
C MET A 234 15.54 -0.13 1.63
N SER A 235 16.11 -0.10 0.44
CA SER A 235 16.83 1.05 -0.12
C SER A 235 16.11 1.57 -1.35
N THR A 236 16.02 2.89 -1.45
CA THR A 236 15.47 3.57 -2.63
C THR A 236 16.33 3.31 -3.86
N GLU A 237 17.65 3.30 -3.70
CA GLU A 237 18.64 3.05 -4.75
C GLU A 237 18.49 1.63 -5.32
N GLU A 238 18.38 0.63 -4.44
CA GLU A 238 18.16 -0.77 -4.85
C GLU A 238 16.82 -0.95 -5.58
N LEU A 239 15.76 -0.30 -5.08
CA LEU A 239 14.43 -0.34 -5.71
C LEU A 239 14.44 0.32 -7.09
N ILE A 240 15.10 1.47 -7.23
CA ILE A 240 15.27 2.15 -8.53
C ILE A 240 16.10 1.28 -9.48
N ALA A 241 17.25 0.77 -9.05
CA ALA A 241 18.12 -0.06 -9.87
C ALA A 241 17.38 -1.32 -10.38
N LYS A 242 16.61 -1.97 -9.50
CA LYS A 242 15.76 -3.10 -9.87
C LYS A 242 14.67 -2.70 -10.85
N GLY A 243 14.02 -1.57 -10.63
CA GLY A 243 13.03 -1.02 -11.54
C GLY A 243 13.58 -0.77 -12.94
N LEU A 244 14.73 -0.11 -13.03
CA LEU A 244 15.43 0.15 -14.28
C LEU A 244 15.79 -1.15 -15.01
N ALA A 245 16.34 -2.13 -14.29
CA ALA A 245 16.66 -3.44 -14.86
C ALA A 245 15.41 -4.13 -15.42
N SER A 246 14.31 -4.15 -14.65
CA SER A 246 13.03 -4.72 -15.11
C SER A 246 12.46 -4.00 -16.33
N MET A 247 12.53 -2.67 -16.34
CA MET A 247 12.06 -1.86 -17.47
C MET A 247 12.92 -2.09 -18.73
N SER A 248 14.23 -2.25 -18.58
CA SER A 248 15.14 -2.57 -19.70
C SER A 248 14.78 -3.92 -20.30
N ILE A 249 14.66 -4.97 -19.47
CA ILE A 249 14.29 -6.32 -19.93
C ILE A 249 12.96 -6.31 -20.70
N ARG A 250 11.96 -5.59 -20.17
CA ARG A 250 10.64 -5.48 -20.83
C ARG A 250 10.72 -4.72 -22.15
N LYS A 251 11.54 -3.67 -22.21
CA LYS A 251 11.79 -2.91 -23.44
C LYS A 251 12.45 -3.80 -24.50
N ASP A 252 13.51 -4.51 -24.13
CA ASP A 252 14.25 -5.39 -25.06
C ASP A 252 13.33 -6.49 -25.60
N ALA A 253 12.53 -7.11 -24.73
CA ALA A 253 11.52 -8.08 -25.13
C ALA A 253 10.44 -7.50 -26.05
N ALA A 254 10.03 -6.23 -25.84
CA ALA A 254 9.09 -5.55 -26.72
C ALA A 254 9.70 -5.25 -28.10
N GLN A 255 11.01 -4.96 -28.18
CA GLN A 255 11.70 -4.67 -29.44
C GLN A 255 11.73 -5.88 -30.39
N GLU A 256 11.73 -7.10 -29.86
CA GLU A 256 11.63 -8.32 -30.68
C GLU A 256 10.34 -8.34 -31.55
N PHE A 257 9.25 -7.71 -31.08
CA PHE A 257 8.01 -7.62 -31.84
C PHE A 257 8.10 -6.62 -33.00
N LEU A 258 8.97 -5.62 -32.93
CA LEU A 258 9.08 -4.59 -33.96
C LEU A 258 9.56 -5.14 -35.31
N GLY A 259 10.25 -6.29 -35.32
CA GLY A 259 10.63 -7.00 -36.54
C GLY A 259 9.44 -7.56 -37.33
N LYS A 260 8.28 -7.73 -36.67
CA LYS A 260 7.03 -8.23 -37.24
C LYS A 260 5.99 -7.13 -37.47
N ALA A 261 6.39 -5.87 -37.32
CA ALA A 261 5.49 -4.73 -37.47
C ALA A 261 5.04 -4.56 -38.93
N PHE A 262 3.78 -4.19 -39.13
CA PHE A 262 3.17 -3.94 -40.44
C PHE A 262 2.35 -2.66 -40.42
N ARG A 263 2.14 -2.05 -41.60
CA ARG A 263 1.38 -0.80 -41.72
C ARG A 263 -0.12 -1.07 -41.54
N LEU A 264 -0.76 -0.21 -40.78
CA LEU A 264 -2.20 -0.18 -40.55
C LEU A 264 -2.77 1.13 -41.07
N GLN A 265 -3.82 1.04 -41.89
CA GLN A 265 -4.59 2.21 -42.31
C GLN A 265 -5.66 2.52 -41.28
N LEU A 266 -5.58 3.72 -40.69
CA LEU A 266 -6.54 4.18 -39.70
C LEU A 266 -7.78 4.74 -40.41
N GLY A 267 -8.94 4.15 -40.12
CA GLY A 267 -10.21 4.52 -40.74
C GLY A 267 -10.18 4.45 -42.26
N ARG A 268 -9.70 3.34 -42.85
CA ARG A 268 -9.53 3.17 -44.31
C ARG A 268 -8.63 4.23 -44.97
N GLY A 269 -7.70 4.80 -44.19
CA GLY A 269 -6.73 5.81 -44.65
C GLY A 269 -7.11 7.26 -44.35
N PHE A 270 -8.36 7.54 -43.95
CA PHE A 270 -8.79 8.91 -43.64
C PHE A 270 -8.04 9.56 -42.46
N TYR A 271 -7.49 8.74 -41.56
CA TYR A 271 -6.74 9.22 -40.39
C TYR A 271 -5.24 8.95 -40.50
N GLY A 272 -4.73 8.62 -41.69
CA GLY A 272 -3.33 8.26 -41.91
C GLY A 272 -3.02 6.81 -41.61
N GLU A 273 -1.74 6.52 -41.43
CA GLU A 273 -1.21 5.18 -41.21
C GLU A 273 -0.33 5.14 -39.98
N CYS A 274 -0.25 3.98 -39.32
CA CYS A 274 0.70 3.71 -38.23
C CYS A 274 1.23 2.28 -38.34
N LEU A 275 2.22 1.91 -37.53
CA LEU A 275 2.65 0.52 -37.39
C LEU A 275 1.81 -0.22 -36.35
N GLY A 276 1.48 -1.47 -36.65
CA GLY A 276 0.90 -2.41 -35.71
C GLY A 276 1.66 -3.73 -35.69
N VAL A 277 1.45 -4.50 -34.63
CA VAL A 277 1.95 -5.87 -34.51
C VAL A 277 0.90 -6.74 -33.82
N ARG A 278 0.88 -8.03 -34.15
CA ARG A 278 0.14 -9.01 -33.35
C ARG A 278 0.98 -9.41 -32.15
N ALA A 279 0.51 -9.07 -30.95
CA ALA A 279 1.18 -9.34 -29.68
C ALA A 279 0.47 -10.43 -28.85
N ASP A 280 -0.33 -11.30 -29.48
CA ASP A 280 -1.18 -12.30 -28.81
C ASP A 280 -0.40 -13.22 -27.84
N SER A 281 0.91 -13.42 -28.10
CA SER A 281 1.79 -14.26 -27.27
C SER A 281 2.32 -13.59 -26.00
N ARG A 282 2.28 -12.25 -25.90
CA ARG A 282 2.82 -11.47 -24.77
C ARG A 282 1.91 -10.27 -24.45
N PRO A 283 0.68 -10.51 -23.97
CA PRO A 283 -0.24 -9.42 -23.61
C PRO A 283 0.29 -8.57 -22.46
N ASP A 284 1.21 -9.11 -21.65
CA ASP A 284 1.88 -8.42 -20.56
C ASP A 284 2.79 -7.27 -21.01
N LEU A 285 3.21 -7.24 -22.28
CA LEU A 285 4.10 -6.21 -22.85
C LEU A 285 3.36 -5.17 -23.71
N SER A 286 2.02 -5.11 -23.65
CA SER A 286 1.22 -4.24 -24.54
C SER A 286 1.66 -2.78 -24.49
N ASP A 287 1.99 -2.28 -23.30
CA ASP A 287 2.35 -0.88 -23.08
C ASP A 287 3.73 -0.57 -23.67
N GLU A 288 4.72 -1.44 -23.43
CA GLU A 288 6.06 -1.29 -24.00
C GLU A 288 6.04 -1.45 -25.53
N ILE A 289 5.33 -2.45 -26.05
CA ILE A 289 5.16 -2.66 -27.49
C ILE A 289 4.51 -1.42 -28.12
N GLY A 290 3.44 -0.89 -27.52
CA GLY A 290 2.77 0.30 -28.00
C GLY A 290 3.68 1.52 -28.05
N LYS A 291 4.51 1.72 -27.01
CA LYS A 291 5.47 2.83 -26.95
C LYS A 291 6.54 2.71 -28.04
N GLU A 292 7.14 1.55 -28.21
CA GLU A 292 8.19 1.34 -29.22
C GLU A 292 7.62 1.41 -30.66
N LEU A 293 6.39 0.90 -30.88
CA LEU A 293 5.69 1.06 -32.16
C LEU A 293 5.40 2.52 -32.48
N SER A 294 4.99 3.32 -31.50
CA SER A 294 4.75 4.76 -31.70
C SER A 294 6.03 5.48 -32.12
N LEU A 295 7.15 5.20 -31.45
CA LEU A 295 8.46 5.77 -31.83
C LEU A 295 8.88 5.35 -33.25
N LYS A 296 8.73 4.06 -33.59
CA LYS A 296 9.06 3.53 -34.91
C LYS A 296 8.15 4.08 -36.01
N SER A 297 6.87 4.29 -35.72
CA SER A 297 5.90 4.89 -36.64
C SER A 297 6.29 6.34 -36.94
N ALA A 298 6.53 7.15 -35.90
CA ALA A 298 6.96 8.53 -36.04
C ALA A 298 8.28 8.66 -36.83
N ALA A 299 9.27 7.79 -36.54
CA ALA A 299 10.54 7.75 -37.28
C ALA A 299 10.37 7.40 -38.78
N ALA A 300 9.30 6.68 -39.13
CA ALA A 300 8.94 6.36 -40.51
C ALA A 300 8.01 7.41 -41.17
N GLY A 301 7.76 8.55 -40.51
CA GLY A 301 6.84 9.59 -41.00
C GLY A 301 5.36 9.19 -40.95
N LEU A 302 5.03 8.18 -40.15
CA LEU A 302 3.67 7.71 -39.90
C LEU A 302 3.08 8.40 -38.66
N ARG A 303 1.76 8.27 -38.46
CA ARG A 303 1.09 8.72 -37.23
C ARG A 303 1.48 7.90 -36.01
#